data_AF-A0A917AH15-F1
#
_entry.id   AF-A0A917AH15-F1
#
_cell.length_a   1.000
_cell.length_b   1.000
_cell.length_c   1.000
_cell.angle_alpha   90.00
_cell.angle_beta   90.00
_cell.angle_gamma   90.00
#
_symmetry.space_group_name_H-M   'P 1'
#
loop_
_entity.id
_entity.type
_entity.pdbx_description
1 polymer ?
#
loop_
_entity_poly.entity_id
_entity_poly.type
_entity_poly.pdbx_seq_one_letter_code
_entity_poly.pdbx_strand_id
1 'polypeptide(L)'
;MPQDKGHSSPELSIEEQMARTTQAAAQLRVDVVAVLSWYDVEHPGMVERVEIQRHYSCDDYDIAHVEPFCEAQEIRREARQDLEKALTALGWRIYPEGKDVRGFFASLDSISAHKRLSEARRVRMALTASGVERSSDNE
;
A
#
# COMPACT_ATOMS: atom_id res chain seq x y z
N MET A 1 -5.21 46.51 -18.07
CA MET A 1 -4.38 46.12 -16.91
C MET A 1 -4.86 44.74 -16.48
N PRO A 2 -4.03 43.68 -16.57
CA PRO A 2 -4.45 42.33 -16.18
C PRO A 2 -4.34 42.20 -14.66
N GLN A 3 -5.39 41.72 -13.99
CA GLN A 3 -5.27 41.24 -12.63
C GLN A 3 -5.12 39.73 -12.65
N ASP A 4 -3.88 39.34 -12.37
CA ASP A 4 -3.42 38.00 -12.03
C ASP A 4 -4.22 37.50 -10.82
N LYS A 5 -5.14 36.55 -11.04
CA LYS A 5 -5.79 35.81 -9.97
C LYS A 5 -5.07 34.48 -9.85
N GLY A 6 -3.94 34.52 -9.14
CA GLY A 6 -3.31 33.33 -8.58
C GLY A 6 -4.37 32.54 -7.82
N HIS A 7 -4.80 31.43 -8.40
CA HIS A 7 -5.57 30.39 -7.72
C HIS A 7 -4.64 29.72 -6.71
N SER A 8 -4.39 30.40 -5.58
CA SER A 8 -3.82 29.75 -4.42
C SER A 8 -4.92 28.85 -3.87
N SER A 9 -4.81 27.55 -4.12
CA SER A 9 -5.66 26.57 -3.45
C SER A 9 -5.58 26.82 -1.94
N PRO A 10 -6.70 26.82 -1.19
CA PRO A 10 -6.66 27.14 0.23
C PRO A 10 -5.77 26.13 0.95
N GLU A 11 -4.76 26.63 1.67
CA GLU A 11 -3.98 25.81 2.60
C GLU A 11 -4.95 25.28 3.65
N LEU A 12 -5.00 23.95 3.81
CA LEU A 12 -5.81 23.30 4.83
C LEU A 12 -5.39 23.82 6.21
N SER A 13 -6.34 23.98 7.13
CA SER A 13 -6.02 24.20 8.53
C SER A 13 -5.20 23.02 9.10
N ILE A 14 -4.45 23.26 10.19
CA ILE A 14 -3.67 22.21 10.87
C ILE A 14 -4.57 21.03 11.27
N GLU A 15 -5.79 21.31 11.74
CA GLU A 15 -6.76 20.29 12.13
C GLU A 15 -7.20 19.41 10.95
N GLU A 16 -7.46 20.02 9.79
CA GLU A 16 -7.83 19.31 8.56
C GLU A 16 -6.65 18.47 8.03
N GLN A 17 -5.43 18.99 8.09
CA GLN A 17 -4.23 18.24 7.73
C GLN A 17 -4.05 17.01 8.63
N MET A 18 -4.14 17.19 9.95
CA MET A 18 -4.03 16.09 10.92
C MET A 18 -5.14 15.04 10.72
N ALA A 19 -6.37 15.47 10.46
CA ALA A 19 -7.48 14.56 10.18
C ALA A 19 -7.23 13.74 8.91
N ARG A 20 -6.77 14.39 7.83
CA ARG A 20 -6.42 13.74 6.56
C ARG A 20 -5.29 12.72 6.73
N THR A 21 -4.22 13.08 7.43
CA THR A 21 -3.10 12.16 7.72
C THR A 21 -3.55 10.97 8.57
N THR A 22 -4.42 11.21 9.56
CA THR A 22 -4.97 10.15 10.40
C THR A 22 -5.84 9.19 9.58
N GLN A 23 -6.70 9.73 8.71
CA GLN A 23 -7.53 8.94 7.82
C GLN A 23 -6.69 8.10 6.86
N ALA A 24 -5.66 8.69 6.24
CA ALA A 24 -4.75 7.97 5.36
C ALA A 24 -4.02 6.85 6.10
N ALA A 25 -3.53 7.10 7.32
CA ALA A 25 -2.89 6.06 8.13
C ALA A 25 -3.83 4.91 8.48
N ALA A 26 -5.11 5.18 8.76
CA ALA A 26 -6.12 4.14 8.99
C ALA A 26 -6.41 3.35 7.71
N GLN A 27 -6.55 4.04 6.57
CA GLN A 27 -6.78 3.42 5.27
C GLN A 27 -5.63 2.51 4.86
N LEU A 28 -4.38 2.93 5.10
CA LEU A 28 -3.19 2.13 4.80
C LEU A 28 -3.22 0.77 5.50
N ARG A 29 -3.62 0.73 6.78
CA ARG A 29 -3.70 -0.53 7.53
C ARG A 29 -4.72 -1.48 6.91
N VAL A 30 -5.87 -0.96 6.50
CA VAL A 30 -6.92 -1.73 5.83
C VAL A 30 -6.42 -2.27 4.49
N ASP A 31 -5.77 -1.42 3.69
CA ASP A 31 -5.28 -1.78 2.37
C ASP A 31 -4.14 -2.79 2.42
N VAL A 32 -3.26 -2.70 3.42
CA VAL A 32 -2.17 -3.66 3.61
C VAL A 32 -2.71 -5.03 3.98
N VAL A 33 -3.72 -5.11 4.85
CA VAL A 33 -4.41 -6.39 5.14
C VAL A 33 -5.09 -6.93 3.88
N ALA A 34 -5.66 -6.05 3.05
CA ALA A 34 -6.28 -6.46 1.81
C ALA A 34 -5.29 -7.02 0.79
N VAL A 35 -4.15 -6.36 0.63
CA VAL A 35 -3.04 -6.79 -0.24
C VAL A 35 -2.43 -8.10 0.26
N LEU A 36 -2.21 -8.25 1.57
CA LEU A 36 -1.74 -9.52 2.14
C LEU A 36 -2.77 -10.64 1.97
N SER A 37 -4.06 -10.33 2.08
CA SER A 37 -5.15 -11.28 1.82
C SER A 37 -5.17 -11.74 0.37
N TRP A 38 -5.01 -10.82 -0.58
CA TRP A 38 -4.86 -11.14 -2.00
C TRP A 38 -3.65 -12.03 -2.25
N TYR A 39 -2.49 -11.63 -1.73
CA TYR A 39 -1.25 -12.34 -1.95
C TYR A 39 -1.32 -13.78 -1.44
N ASP A 40 -1.90 -14.02 -0.26
CA ASP A 40 -2.06 -15.39 0.23
C ASP A 40 -3.07 -16.22 -0.58
N VAL A 41 -4.13 -15.61 -1.12
CA VAL A 41 -5.05 -16.35 -1.99
C VAL A 41 -4.34 -16.81 -3.27
N GLU A 42 -3.43 -16.00 -3.82
CA GLU A 42 -2.60 -16.38 -4.99
C GLU A 42 -1.46 -17.33 -4.62
N HIS A 43 -0.87 -17.14 -3.43
CA HIS A 43 0.35 -17.79 -2.97
C HIS A 43 0.25 -18.20 -1.49
N PRO A 44 -0.53 -19.25 -1.16
CA PRO A 44 -0.87 -19.58 0.22
C PRO A 44 0.36 -19.81 1.09
N GLY A 45 0.42 -19.13 2.23
CA GLY A 45 1.46 -19.31 3.25
C GLY A 45 2.86 -18.80 2.90
N MET A 46 3.06 -18.18 1.72
CA MET A 46 4.39 -17.70 1.33
C MET A 46 4.87 -16.47 2.12
N VAL A 47 3.94 -15.64 2.59
CA VAL A 47 4.24 -14.45 3.41
C VAL A 47 3.39 -14.52 4.67
N GLU A 48 4.06 -14.62 5.83
CA GLU A 48 3.40 -14.72 7.14
C GLU A 48 2.84 -13.36 7.58
N ARG A 49 3.63 -12.31 7.39
CA ARG A 49 3.31 -10.94 7.75
C ARG A 49 4.09 -9.96 6.89
N VAL A 50 3.69 -8.70 6.92
CA VAL A 50 4.39 -7.61 6.23
C VAL A 50 4.65 -6.46 7.19
N GLU A 51 5.83 -5.88 7.13
CA GLU A 51 6.10 -4.57 7.72
C GLU A 51 5.96 -3.50 6.64
N ILE A 52 5.22 -2.44 6.98
CA ILE A 52 5.09 -1.25 6.16
C ILE A 52 5.82 -0.12 6.84
N GLN A 53 6.81 0.42 6.15
CA GLN A 53 7.64 1.51 6.64
C GLN A 53 7.24 2.82 5.95
N ARG A 54 7.17 3.90 6.71
CA ARG A 54 6.92 5.26 6.21
C ARG A 54 7.94 6.22 6.79
N HIS A 55 8.35 7.22 6.02
CA HIS A 55 9.14 8.33 6.57
C HIS A 55 8.27 9.22 7.45
N TYR A 56 8.88 9.89 8.42
CA TYR A 56 8.20 10.91 9.21
C TYR A 56 7.74 12.11 8.36
N SER A 57 8.40 12.32 7.22
CA SER A 57 8.10 13.37 6.25
C SER A 57 7.29 12.87 5.04
N CYS A 58 6.80 11.63 5.04
CA CYS A 58 6.00 11.11 3.93
C CYS A 58 4.71 11.92 3.77
N ASP A 59 4.32 12.19 2.52
CA ASP A 59 2.96 12.61 2.23
C ASP A 59 1.98 11.52 2.67
N ASP A 60 0.70 11.89 2.78
CA ASP A 60 -0.34 11.04 3.34
C ASP A 60 -0.45 9.67 2.65
N TYR A 61 -0.15 9.61 1.35
CA TYR A 61 -0.25 8.42 0.50
C TYR A 61 1.09 7.78 0.12
N ASP A 62 2.16 8.13 0.84
CA ASP A 62 3.51 7.61 0.57
C ASP A 62 3.92 6.51 1.54
N ILE A 63 4.58 5.51 0.98
CA ILE A 63 5.18 4.37 1.65
C ILE A 63 6.67 4.36 1.32
N ALA A 64 7.52 4.26 2.35
CA ALA A 64 8.96 4.19 2.16
C ALA A 64 9.39 2.81 1.66
N HIS A 65 8.89 1.77 2.31
CA HIS A 65 9.31 0.39 2.02
C HIS A 65 8.24 -0.63 2.46
N VAL A 66 8.18 -1.73 1.74
CA VAL A 66 7.37 -2.92 2.05
C VAL A 66 8.32 -4.09 2.33
N GLU A 67 8.29 -4.65 3.54
CA GLU A 67 9.13 -5.78 3.94
C GLU A 67 8.28 -7.01 4.25
N PRO A 68 8.16 -7.97 3.30
CA PRO A 68 7.51 -9.24 3.55
C PRO A 68 8.38 -10.14 4.43
N PHE A 69 7.74 -10.82 5.38
CA PHE A 69 8.35 -11.86 6.18
C PHE A 69 8.01 -13.21 5.55
N CYS A 70 9.03 -13.85 4.98
CA CYS A 70 8.95 -15.14 4.30
C CYS A 70 10.21 -15.97 4.60
N GLU A 71 10.09 -17.29 4.51
CA GLU A 71 11.17 -18.22 4.87
C GLU A 71 12.37 -18.16 3.91
N ALA A 72 12.12 -18.02 2.60
CA ALA A 72 13.17 -17.97 1.58
C ALA A 72 13.49 -16.54 1.14
N GLN A 73 14.78 -16.26 0.95
CA GLN A 73 15.25 -14.94 0.53
C GLN A 73 14.86 -14.61 -0.92
N GLU A 74 14.89 -15.58 -1.84
CA GLU A 74 14.42 -15.37 -3.22
C GLU A 74 12.96 -14.94 -3.28
N ILE A 75 12.08 -15.59 -2.50
CA ILE A 75 10.65 -15.29 -2.42
C ILE A 75 10.42 -13.86 -1.96
N ARG A 76 11.28 -13.33 -1.09
CA ARG A 76 11.11 -11.99 -0.51
C ARG A 76 11.08 -10.91 -1.57
N ARG A 77 11.97 -11.01 -2.58
CA ARG A 77 12.07 -9.99 -3.62
C ARG A 77 10.83 -9.97 -4.50
N GLU A 78 10.37 -11.14 -4.92
CA GLU A 78 9.17 -11.29 -5.76
C GLU A 78 7.92 -10.88 -4.98
N ALA A 79 7.78 -11.34 -3.74
CA ALA A 79 6.70 -10.94 -2.86
C ALA A 79 6.66 -9.42 -2.67
N ARG A 80 7.80 -8.79 -2.38
CA ARG A 80 7.86 -7.32 -2.25
C ARG A 80 7.34 -6.62 -3.51
N GLN A 81 7.82 -7.02 -4.68
CA GLN A 81 7.41 -6.40 -5.94
C GLN A 81 5.91 -6.54 -6.20
N ASP A 82 5.33 -7.70 -5.91
CA ASP A 82 3.90 -7.94 -6.08
C ASP A 82 3.05 -7.14 -5.07
N LEU A 83 3.48 -7.08 -3.81
CA LEU A 83 2.80 -6.29 -2.77
C LEU A 83 2.87 -4.79 -3.07
N GLU A 84 4.02 -4.28 -3.53
CA GLU A 84 4.21 -2.88 -3.94
C GLU A 84 3.32 -2.50 -5.13
N LYS A 85 3.22 -3.37 -6.15
CA LYS A 85 2.32 -3.19 -7.29
C LYS A 85 0.86 -3.13 -6.84
N ALA A 86 0.45 -4.03 -5.95
CA ALA A 86 -0.91 -4.07 -5.43
C ALA A 86 -1.25 -2.82 -4.61
N LEU A 87 -0.34 -2.34 -3.78
CA LEU A 87 -0.49 -1.07 -3.05
C LEU A 87 -0.57 0.13 -4.02
N THR A 88 0.26 0.12 -5.07
CA THR A 88 0.23 1.17 -6.10
C THR A 88 -1.10 1.19 -6.84
N ALA A 89 -1.65 0.02 -7.18
CA ALA A 89 -2.97 -0.09 -7.80
C ALA A 89 -4.11 0.42 -6.89
N LEU A 90 -3.94 0.37 -5.56
CA LEU A 90 -4.86 0.96 -4.58
C LEU A 90 -4.65 2.47 -4.38
N GLY A 91 -3.67 3.09 -5.05
CA GLY A 91 -3.41 4.53 -5.02
C GLY A 91 -2.27 4.97 -4.10
N TRP A 92 -1.50 4.03 -3.53
CA TRP A 92 -0.31 4.35 -2.74
C TRP A 92 0.90 4.64 -3.63
N ARG A 93 1.84 5.47 -3.17
CA ARG A 93 3.12 5.68 -3.85
C ARG A 93 4.25 5.03 -3.05
N ILE A 94 5.12 4.29 -3.74
CA ILE A 94 6.36 3.79 -3.16
C ILE A 94 7.45 4.85 -3.37
N TYR A 95 7.91 5.45 -2.28
CA TYR A 95 8.88 6.54 -2.30
C TYR A 95 9.95 6.31 -1.21
N PRO A 96 11.06 5.64 -1.56
CA PRO A 96 12.08 5.19 -0.59
C PRO A 96 13.06 6.29 -0.16
N GLU A 97 12.84 7.55 -0.55
CA GLU A 97 13.76 8.66 -0.26
C GLU A 97 13.52 9.22 1.16
N GLY A 98 14.29 8.75 2.13
CA GLY A 98 14.30 9.29 3.50
C GLY A 98 15.20 8.49 4.45
N LYS A 99 15.63 9.12 5.55
CA LYS A 99 16.58 8.52 6.51
C LYS A 99 15.89 7.79 7.66
N ASP A 100 14.90 8.43 8.26
CA ASP A 100 14.19 7.89 9.42
C ASP A 100 12.83 7.34 9.00
N VAL A 101 12.54 6.11 9.41
CA VAL A 101 11.28 5.42 9.14
C VAL A 101 10.57 5.06 10.44
N ARG A 102 9.24 5.00 10.36
CA ARG A 102 8.37 4.37 11.34
C ARG A 102 7.62 3.22 10.66
N GLY A 103 7.55 2.07 11.33
CA GLY A 103 6.95 0.85 10.80
C GLY A 103 5.66 0.45 11.53
N PHE A 104 4.83 -0.35 10.87
CA PHE A 104 3.86 -1.21 11.54
C PHE A 104 3.78 -2.57 10.85
N PHE A 105 3.42 -3.59 11.63
CA PHE A 105 3.23 -4.96 11.12
C PHE A 105 1.76 -5.24 10.85
N ALA A 106 1.49 -5.98 9.77
CA ALA A 106 0.19 -6.56 9.47
C ALA A 106 0.32 -8.06 9.23
N SER A 107 -0.60 -8.83 9.81
CA SER A 107 -0.76 -10.27 9.60
C SER A 107 -2.24 -10.59 9.35
N LEU A 108 -2.52 -11.84 9.01
CA LEU A 108 -3.89 -12.31 8.71
C LEU A 108 -4.52 -13.07 9.89
N ASP A 109 -3.94 -13.02 11.08
CA ASP A 109 -4.38 -13.82 12.24
C ASP A 109 -5.78 -13.43 12.74
N SER A 110 -6.21 -12.20 12.47
CA SER A 110 -7.47 -11.63 12.96
C SER A 110 -8.56 -11.49 11.90
N ILE A 111 -8.29 -11.82 10.64
CA ILE A 111 -9.25 -11.70 9.54
C ILE A 111 -9.97 -13.04 9.31
N SER A 112 -11.29 -12.99 9.12
CA SER A 112 -12.05 -14.19 8.78
C SER A 112 -11.81 -14.61 7.32
N ALA A 113 -11.98 -15.90 7.02
CA ALA A 113 -11.82 -16.42 5.66
C ALA A 113 -12.71 -15.70 4.62
N HIS A 114 -13.96 -15.41 4.96
CA HIS A 114 -14.88 -14.66 4.09
C HIS A 114 -14.37 -13.23 3.81
N LYS A 115 -13.88 -12.55 4.85
CA LYS A 115 -13.34 -11.19 4.71
C LYS A 115 -12.05 -11.21 3.88
N ARG A 116 -11.19 -12.21 4.06
CA ARG A 116 -9.98 -12.44 3.25
C ARG A 116 -10.30 -12.54 1.76
N LEU A 117 -11.29 -13.36 1.39
CA LEU A 117 -11.73 -13.49 -0.01
C LEU A 117 -12.33 -12.19 -0.57
N SER A 118 -13.10 -11.46 0.23
CA SER A 118 -13.66 -10.17 -0.18
C SER A 118 -12.58 -9.13 -0.45
N GLU A 119 -11.57 -9.05 0.43
CA GLU A 119 -10.46 -8.13 0.24
C GLU A 119 -9.57 -8.55 -0.94
N ALA A 120 -9.31 -9.84 -1.10
CA ALA A 120 -8.57 -10.35 -2.25
C ALA A 120 -9.23 -9.94 -3.58
N ARG A 121 -10.56 -10.03 -3.65
CA ARG A 121 -11.33 -9.57 -4.82
C ARG A 121 -11.18 -8.06 -5.06
N ARG A 122 -11.23 -7.24 -4.00
CA ARG A 122 -11.05 -5.79 -4.09
C ARG A 122 -9.69 -5.44 -4.72
N VAL A 123 -8.62 -6.10 -4.28
CA VAL A 123 -7.27 -5.87 -4.81
C VAL A 123 -7.17 -6.31 -6.28
N ARG A 124 -7.72 -7.48 -6.64
CA ARG A 124 -7.76 -7.91 -8.06
C ARG A 124 -8.44 -6.88 -8.95
N MET A 125 -9.57 -6.32 -8.52
CA MET A 125 -10.27 -5.28 -9.28
C MET A 125 -9.41 -4.02 -9.47
N ALA A 126 -8.67 -3.61 -8.44
CA ALA A 126 -7.76 -2.47 -8.52
C ALA A 126 -6.61 -2.74 -9.50
N LEU A 127 -6.00 -3.93 -9.44
CA LEU A 127 -4.94 -4.36 -10.35
C LEU A 127 -5.40 -4.34 -11.81
N THR A 128 -6.55 -4.95 -12.12
CA THR A 128 -7.15 -4.92 -13.47
C THR A 128 -7.45 -3.48 -13.92
N ALA A 129 -8.02 -2.65 -13.05
CA ALA A 129 -8.33 -1.26 -13.39
C ALA A 129 -7.08 -0.40 -13.66
N SER A 130 -5.96 -0.71 -13.00
CA SER A 130 -4.69 0.00 -13.16
C SER A 130 -3.92 -0.39 -14.43
N GLY A 131 -4.37 -1.42 -15.17
CA GLY A 131 -3.64 -1.99 -16.31
C GLY A 131 -2.36 -2.74 -15.90
N VAL A 132 -2.16 -2.94 -14.60
CA VAL A 132 -1.07 -3.73 -14.01
C VAL A 132 -1.54 -5.18 -13.87
N GLU A 133 -1.88 -5.82 -14.98
CA GLU A 133 -1.95 -7.28 -15.01
C GLU A 133 -0.53 -7.80 -15.25
N ARG A 134 -0.16 -8.89 -14.53
CA ARG A 134 1.11 -9.58 -14.80
C ARG A 134 1.17 -9.86 -16.29
N SER A 135 2.14 -9.29 -16.97
CA SER A 135 2.62 -9.78 -18.26
C SER A 135 3.24 -11.16 -18.03
N SER A 136 2.40 -12.17 -17.86
CA SER A 136 2.75 -13.52 -18.31
C SER A 136 2.61 -13.48 -19.83
N ASP A 137 3.71 -13.20 -20.53
CA ASP A 137 4.04 -13.66 -21.89
C ASP A 137 5.28 -12.91 -22.41
N ASN A 138 6.45 -13.55 -22.37
CA ASN A 138 7.02 -14.14 -23.58
C ASN A 138 8.23 -15.04 -23.25
N GLU A 139 8.29 -16.11 -24.05
CA GLU A 139 9.21 -17.27 -24.05
C GLU A 139 10.70 -16.98 -23.89
#